data_AF-A0A285PUL6-F1
#
_entry.id   AF-A0A285PUL6-F1
#
_cell.length_a   1.000
_cell.length_b   1.000
_cell.length_c   1.000
_cell.angle_alpha   90.00
_cell.angle_beta   90.00
_cell.angle_gamma   90.00
#
_symmetry.space_group_name_H-M   'P 1'
#
loop_
_entity.id
_entity.type
_entity.pdbx_description
1 polymer ?
#
loop_
_entity_poly.entity_id
_entity_poly.type
_entity_poly.pdbx_seq_one_letter_code
_entity_poly.pdbx_strand_id
1 'polypeptide(L)'
;MNFEIIDNVFQVAVFFVAALGDMVYWFYKRDRLYIILALVHSCFMMGTLYFVLHLVIRGVVPQVFYVSEISWIASYLFMHTYQIVRYRIKKMRIAKIPVICGAGVLIASMWSGIFGPVFLTTGIFAMVAGVIVFIAVFRILYEKEPHGVCYCMIVCVVLEVALYVSSNFIHDYTRFNLYFLIDFVLTIVNMLLLPCTVWEVSRDDVY
;
A
#
# COMPACT_ATOMS: atom_id res chain seq x y z
N MET A 1 21.23 17.94 4.74
CA MET A 1 19.79 17.68 4.57
C MET A 1 19.63 16.18 4.53
N ASN A 2 18.89 15.59 5.47
CA ASN A 2 18.81 14.13 5.57
C ASN A 2 18.07 13.58 4.35
N PHE A 3 18.60 12.51 3.76
CA PHE A 3 18.03 11.91 2.55
C PHE A 3 16.60 11.42 2.81
N GLU A 4 16.32 11.01 4.04
CA GLU A 4 14.98 10.67 4.55
C GLU A 4 13.94 11.78 4.34
N ILE A 5 14.28 13.05 4.58
CA ILE A 5 13.33 14.16 4.36
C ILE A 5 13.05 14.34 2.87
N ILE A 6 14.09 14.22 2.03
CA ILE A 6 13.96 14.38 0.57
C ILE A 6 13.06 13.29 0.01
N ASP A 7 13.31 12.04 0.39
CA ASP A 7 12.58 10.87 -0.09
C ASP A 7 11.10 10.92 0.31
N ASN A 8 10.82 11.20 1.59
CA ASN A 8 9.45 11.29 2.06
C ASN A 8 8.70 12.51 1.48
N VAL A 9 9.36 13.65 1.25
CA VAL A 9 8.74 14.80 0.55
C VAL A 9 8.42 14.45 -0.90
N PHE A 10 9.32 13.73 -1.58
CA PHE A 10 9.06 13.22 -2.92
C PHE A 10 7.85 12.28 -2.91
N GLN A 11 7.78 11.35 -1.96
CA GLN A 11 6.67 10.43 -1.79
C GLN A 11 5.34 11.16 -1.57
N VAL A 12 5.29 12.19 -0.71
CA VAL A 12 4.09 13.04 -0.53
C VAL A 12 3.68 13.70 -1.84
N ALA A 13 4.62 14.26 -2.60
CA ALA A 13 4.33 14.92 -3.86
C ALA A 13 3.76 13.93 -4.90
N VAL A 14 4.32 12.72 -5.00
CA VAL A 14 3.84 11.69 -5.92
C VAL A 14 2.42 11.25 -5.54
N PHE A 15 2.15 10.97 -4.27
CA PHE A 15 0.81 10.57 -3.85
C PHE A 15 -0.22 11.69 -3.97
N PHE A 16 0.18 12.95 -3.81
CA PHE A 16 -0.68 14.10 -4.09
C PHE A 16 -1.09 14.13 -5.56
N VAL A 17 -0.13 13.98 -6.48
CA VAL A 17 -0.41 13.93 -7.92
C VAL A 17 -1.26 12.72 -8.28
N ALA A 18 -1.00 11.55 -7.69
CA ALA A 18 -1.79 10.34 -7.90
C ALA A 18 -3.24 10.53 -7.44
N ALA A 19 -3.46 11.07 -6.23
CA ALA A 19 -4.78 11.36 -5.70
C ALA A 19 -5.55 12.37 -6.58
N LEU A 20 -4.87 13.41 -7.09
CA LEU A 20 -5.48 14.34 -8.05
C LEU A 20 -5.85 13.63 -9.36
N GLY A 21 -4.97 12.76 -9.87
CA GLY A 21 -5.23 11.93 -11.04
C GLY A 21 -6.49 11.07 -10.85
N ASP A 22 -6.60 10.38 -9.72
CA ASP A 22 -7.77 9.57 -9.39
C ASP A 22 -9.05 10.39 -9.33
N MET A 23 -9.00 11.58 -8.72
CA MET A 23 -10.15 12.49 -8.67
C MET A 23 -10.58 12.94 -10.07
N VAL A 24 -9.63 13.29 -10.94
CA VAL A 24 -9.91 13.67 -12.34
C VAL A 24 -10.56 12.50 -13.09
N TYR A 25 -10.02 11.29 -12.97
CA TYR A 25 -10.60 10.09 -13.58
C TYR A 25 -11.99 9.76 -13.02
N TRP A 26 -12.20 9.99 -11.72
CA TRP A 26 -13.52 9.86 -11.10
C TRP A 26 -14.53 10.85 -11.70
N PHE A 27 -14.15 12.12 -11.91
CA PHE A 27 -15.04 13.08 -12.58
C PHE A 27 -15.39 12.68 -14.01
N TYR A 28 -14.45 12.07 -14.74
CA TYR A 28 -14.63 11.66 -16.12
C TYR A 28 -15.46 10.37 -16.28
N LYS A 29 -15.09 9.29 -15.57
CA LYS A 29 -15.73 7.96 -15.69
C LYS A 29 -16.91 7.75 -14.73
N ARG A 30 -16.99 8.52 -13.64
CA ARG A 30 -18.00 8.37 -12.56
C ARG A 30 -18.03 6.99 -11.90
N ASP A 31 -16.96 6.21 -12.01
CA ASP A 31 -16.83 4.90 -11.37
C ASP A 31 -16.35 5.03 -9.92
N ARG A 32 -16.93 4.23 -9.02
CA ARG A 32 -16.60 4.17 -7.60
C ARG A 32 -15.17 3.69 -7.33
N LEU A 33 -14.54 2.99 -8.27
CA LEU A 33 -13.17 2.51 -8.12
C LEU A 33 -12.16 3.66 -7.99
N TYR A 34 -12.31 4.71 -8.81
CA TYR A 34 -11.40 5.86 -8.81
C TYR A 34 -11.50 6.69 -7.53
N ILE A 35 -12.70 6.85 -6.95
CA ILE A 35 -12.83 7.55 -5.64
C ILE A 35 -12.22 6.72 -4.50
N ILE A 36 -12.30 5.39 -4.55
CA ILE A 36 -11.61 4.54 -3.56
C ILE A 36 -10.10 4.66 -3.72
N LEU A 37 -9.60 4.70 -4.95
CA LEU A 37 -8.17 4.87 -5.22
C LEU A 37 -7.66 6.24 -4.75
N ALA A 38 -8.45 7.29 -4.94
CA ALA A 38 -8.16 8.62 -4.40
C ALA A 38 -8.01 8.58 -2.87
N LEU A 39 -8.83 7.79 -2.17
CA LEU A 39 -8.74 7.60 -0.73
C LEU A 39 -7.50 6.79 -0.33
N VAL A 40 -7.10 5.77 -1.10
CA VAL A 40 -5.83 5.03 -0.91
C VAL A 40 -4.66 6.00 -0.94
N HIS A 41 -4.49 6.74 -2.05
CA HIS A 41 -3.36 7.66 -2.20
C HIS A 41 -3.42 8.83 -1.21
N SER A 42 -4.62 9.37 -0.91
CA SER A 42 -4.76 10.45 0.07
C SER A 42 -4.40 10.02 1.49
N CYS A 43 -4.79 8.81 1.91
CA CYS A 43 -4.42 8.27 3.21
C CYS A 43 -2.92 8.00 3.31
N PHE A 44 -2.31 7.46 2.25
CA PHE A 44 -0.87 7.25 2.23
C PHE A 44 -0.12 8.59 2.31
N MET A 45 -0.52 9.56 1.48
CA MET A 45 0.02 10.92 1.47
C MET A 45 -0.07 11.60 2.84
N MET A 46 -1.24 11.56 3.50
CA MET A 46 -1.42 12.20 4.80
C MET A 46 -0.56 11.56 5.89
N GLY A 47 -0.40 10.23 5.84
CA GLY A 47 0.49 9.50 6.75
C GLY A 47 1.94 9.93 6.59
N THR A 48 2.45 9.95 5.36
CA THR A 48 3.81 10.39 5.05
C THR A 48 4.01 11.88 5.32
N LEU A 49 3.02 12.74 5.04
CA LEU A 49 3.11 14.17 5.30
C LEU A 49 3.25 14.46 6.81
N TYR A 50 2.47 13.79 7.64
CA TYR A 50 2.60 13.90 9.10
C TYR A 50 3.98 13.45 9.58
N PHE A 51 4.51 12.35 9.01
CA PHE A 51 5.83 11.83 9.29
C PHE A 51 6.92 12.87 8.94
N VAL A 52 6.88 13.44 7.73
CA VAL A 52 7.80 14.49 7.28
C VAL A 52 7.75 15.71 8.17
N LEU A 53 6.56 16.21 8.48
CA LEU A 53 6.37 17.39 9.34
C LEU A 53 6.99 17.16 10.72
N HIS A 54 6.77 15.98 11.29
CA HIS A 54 7.39 15.62 12.57
C HIS A 54 8.93 15.62 12.47
N LEU A 55 9.50 15.00 11.42
CA LEU A 55 10.96 15.00 11.21
C LEU A 55 11.53 16.41 11.05
N VAL A 56 10.87 17.27 10.28
CA VAL A 56 11.31 18.66 10.06
C VAL A 56 11.27 19.47 11.36
N ILE A 57 10.25 19.29 12.19
CA ILE A 57 10.08 20.07 13.43
C ILE A 57 10.98 19.54 14.56
N ARG A 58 11.06 18.21 14.73
CA ARG A 58 11.72 17.59 15.90
C ARG A 58 13.13 17.09 15.61
N GLY A 59 13.49 16.88 14.35
CA GLY A 59 14.83 16.42 13.95
C GLY A 59 15.17 15.00 14.39
N VAL A 60 14.22 14.25 14.93
CA VAL A 60 14.38 12.90 15.47
C VAL A 60 13.30 12.00 14.89
N VAL A 61 13.67 10.79 14.49
CA VAL A 61 12.73 9.73 14.11
C VAL A 61 12.06 9.21 15.39
N PRO A 62 10.76 9.48 15.62
CA PRO A 62 10.05 8.97 16.78
C PRO A 62 9.78 7.48 16.61
N GLN A 63 9.81 6.77 17.74
CA GLN A 63 9.71 5.32 17.76
C GLN A 63 8.26 4.79 17.64
N VAL A 64 7.25 5.66 17.79
CA VAL A 64 5.82 5.30 17.66
C VAL A 64 5.08 6.44 16.97
N PHE A 65 4.40 6.15 15.87
CA PHE A 65 3.71 7.14 15.04
C PHE A 65 2.23 6.83 14.89
N TYR A 66 1.45 6.92 15.97
CA TYR A 66 0.03 6.56 15.92
C TYR A 66 -0.75 7.18 14.75
N VAL A 67 -0.50 8.46 14.42
CA VAL A 67 -1.22 9.14 13.33
C VAL A 67 -0.81 8.61 11.94
N SER A 68 0.49 8.50 11.65
CA SER A 68 0.96 7.99 10.35
C SER A 68 0.62 6.52 10.17
N GLU A 69 0.81 5.71 11.22
CA GLU A 69 0.50 4.28 11.20
C GLU A 69 -0.99 4.03 10.91
N ILE A 70 -1.89 4.75 11.59
CA ILE A 70 -3.32 4.64 11.34
C ILE A 70 -3.66 5.07 9.90
N SER A 71 -2.99 6.11 9.38
CA SER A 71 -3.22 6.58 8.01
C SER A 71 -2.76 5.57 6.96
N TRP A 72 -1.59 4.94 7.14
CA TRP A 72 -1.13 3.86 6.26
C TRP A 72 -2.04 2.65 6.35
N ILE A 73 -2.44 2.21 7.55
CA ILE A 73 -3.43 1.13 7.73
C ILE A 73 -4.75 1.46 7.01
N ALA A 74 -5.23 2.70 7.11
CA ALA A 74 -6.42 3.15 6.41
C ALA A 74 -6.28 3.06 4.89
N SER A 75 -5.12 3.41 4.33
CA SER A 75 -4.82 3.22 2.91
C SER A 75 -4.97 1.74 2.48
N TYR A 76 -4.40 0.81 3.24
CA TYR A 76 -4.56 -0.63 2.95
C TYR A 76 -6.01 -1.11 3.15
N LEU A 77 -6.76 -0.55 4.11
CA LEU A 77 -8.20 -0.83 4.23
C LEU A 77 -9.00 -0.35 3.01
N PHE A 78 -8.66 0.82 2.46
CA PHE A 78 -9.25 1.29 1.19
C PHE A 78 -8.83 0.42 0.01
N MET A 79 -7.59 -0.07 -0.02
CA MET A 79 -7.12 -1.02 -1.02
C MET A 79 -7.90 -2.35 -0.94
N HIS A 80 -8.22 -2.82 0.26
CA HIS A 80 -9.10 -3.96 0.43
C HIS A 80 -10.55 -3.66 0.01
N THR A 81 -11.05 -2.46 0.32
CA THR A 81 -12.37 -1.98 -0.14
C THR A 81 -12.45 -1.94 -1.66
N TYR A 82 -11.37 -1.54 -2.34
CA TYR A 82 -11.26 -1.61 -3.79
C TYR A 82 -11.46 -3.05 -4.29
N GLN A 83 -10.80 -4.05 -3.68
CA GLN A 83 -10.99 -5.46 -4.04
C GLN A 83 -12.43 -5.92 -3.86
N ILE A 84 -13.09 -5.50 -2.76
CA ILE A 84 -14.50 -5.83 -2.50
C ILE A 84 -15.41 -5.27 -3.61
N VAL A 85 -15.23 -3.99 -3.94
CA VAL A 85 -16.08 -3.27 -4.89
C VAL A 85 -15.86 -3.75 -6.32
N ARG A 86 -14.60 -3.94 -6.73
CA ARG A 86 -14.24 -4.41 -8.06
C ARG A 86 -14.69 -5.84 -8.30
N TYR A 87 -14.31 -6.76 -7.41
CA TYR A 87 -14.43 -8.19 -7.65
C TYR A 87 -15.74 -8.78 -7.13
N ARG A 88 -16.58 -7.95 -6.47
CA ARG A 88 -17.85 -8.34 -5.85
C ARG A 88 -17.74 -9.69 -5.14
N ILE A 89 -16.76 -9.80 -4.25
CA ILE A 89 -16.30 -11.05 -3.61
C ILE A 89 -17.47 -12.01 -3.37
N LYS A 90 -17.66 -12.97 -4.30
CA LYS A 90 -18.60 -14.08 -4.13
C LYS A 90 -17.96 -15.09 -3.18
N LYS A 91 -18.71 -16.11 -2.74
CA LYS A 91 -18.16 -17.20 -1.91
C LYS A 91 -16.92 -17.80 -2.56
N MET A 92 -15.74 -17.34 -2.14
CA MET A 92 -14.45 -17.85 -2.60
C MET A 92 -14.26 -19.24 -2.02
N ARG A 93 -13.83 -20.19 -2.85
CA ARG A 93 -13.41 -21.50 -2.35
C ARG A 93 -12.08 -21.32 -1.61
N ILE A 94 -11.98 -21.88 -0.41
CA ILE A 94 -10.73 -21.87 0.34
C ILE A 94 -9.72 -22.73 -0.43
N ALA A 95 -8.76 -22.08 -1.07
CA ALA A 95 -7.68 -22.72 -1.82
C ALA A 95 -6.38 -22.69 -1.02
N LYS A 96 -5.60 -23.78 -1.08
CA LYS A 96 -4.40 -23.95 -0.25
C LYS A 96 -3.34 -22.87 -0.50
N ILE A 97 -3.07 -22.55 -1.76
CA ILE A 97 -1.98 -21.62 -2.14
C ILE A 97 -2.27 -20.19 -1.64
N PRO A 98 -3.43 -19.57 -1.92
CA PRO A 98 -3.75 -18.25 -1.39
C PRO A 98 -3.74 -18.18 0.13
N VAL A 99 -4.23 -19.22 0.83
CA VAL A 99 -4.20 -19.26 2.31
C VAL A 99 -2.76 -19.23 2.81
N ILE A 100 -1.88 -20.03 2.22
CA ILE A 100 -0.46 -20.07 2.61
C ILE A 100 0.20 -18.71 2.37
N CYS A 101 -0.05 -18.07 1.22
CA CYS A 101 0.49 -16.75 0.92
C CYS A 101 -0.01 -15.67 1.90
N GLY A 102 -1.33 -15.60 2.13
CA GLY A 102 -1.91 -14.64 3.07
C GLY A 102 -1.44 -14.85 4.51
N ALA A 103 -1.38 -16.11 4.96
CA ALA A 103 -0.85 -16.46 6.29
C ALA A 103 0.64 -16.14 6.42
N GLY A 104 1.43 -16.38 5.37
CA GLY A 104 2.85 -16.04 5.33
C GLY A 104 3.10 -14.55 5.51
N VAL A 105 2.33 -13.70 4.82
CA VAL A 105 2.41 -12.24 4.97
C VAL A 105 1.99 -11.79 6.37
N LEU A 106 0.93 -12.38 6.92
CA LEU A 106 0.49 -12.08 8.29
C LEU A 106 1.60 -12.41 9.30
N ILE A 107 2.18 -13.61 9.22
CA ILE A 107 3.25 -14.05 10.12
C ILE A 107 4.50 -13.17 9.94
N ALA A 108 4.89 -12.89 8.69
CA ALA A 108 6.03 -12.02 8.41
C ALA A 108 5.83 -10.63 8.99
N SER A 109 4.65 -10.03 8.80
CA SER A 109 4.30 -8.70 9.32
C SER A 109 4.35 -8.64 10.85
N MET A 110 3.81 -9.67 11.51
CA MET A 110 3.84 -9.82 12.96
C MET A 110 5.25 -10.03 13.50
N TRP A 111 6.07 -10.82 12.80
CA TRP A 111 7.46 -11.10 13.20
C TRP A 111 8.37 -9.87 13.02
N SER A 112 8.18 -9.12 11.94
CA SER A 112 8.92 -7.88 11.71
C SER A 112 8.53 -6.77 12.67
N GLY A 113 7.32 -6.80 13.25
CA GLY A 113 6.85 -5.77 14.17
C GLY A 113 6.63 -4.41 13.49
N ILE A 114 5.95 -4.40 12.33
CA ILE A 114 5.83 -3.25 11.39
C ILE A 114 5.44 -1.91 12.01
N PHE A 115 4.77 -1.90 13.15
CA PHE A 115 4.39 -0.68 13.86
C PHE A 115 4.92 -0.65 15.30
N GLY A 116 6.14 -1.15 15.48
CA GLY A 116 6.84 -1.14 16.76
C GLY A 116 6.20 -2.05 17.81
N PRO A 117 6.29 -1.72 19.12
CA PRO A 117 5.84 -2.59 20.22
C PRO A 117 4.32 -2.68 20.34
N VAL A 118 3.57 -1.92 19.52
CA VAL A 118 2.11 -1.89 19.57
C VAL A 118 1.56 -3.07 18.76
N PHE A 119 1.28 -4.17 19.46
CA PHE A 119 0.73 -5.39 18.87
C PHE A 119 -0.60 -5.17 18.15
N LEU A 120 -1.40 -4.19 18.57
CA LEU A 120 -2.72 -3.93 17.99
C LEU A 120 -2.61 -3.37 16.57
N THR A 121 -1.82 -2.32 16.34
CA THR A 121 -1.67 -1.69 15.02
C THR A 121 -0.97 -2.63 14.05
N THR A 122 0.10 -3.30 14.51
CA THR A 122 0.79 -4.35 13.74
C THR A 122 -0.15 -5.50 13.38
N GLY A 123 -0.97 -5.95 14.34
CA GLY A 123 -1.93 -7.04 14.13
C GLY A 123 -3.03 -6.69 13.13
N ILE A 124 -3.58 -5.47 13.22
CA ILE A 124 -4.59 -4.99 12.25
C ILE A 124 -3.99 -4.96 10.85
N PHE A 125 -2.81 -4.37 10.69
CA PHE A 125 -2.15 -4.33 9.39
C PHE A 125 -1.85 -5.74 8.85
N ALA A 126 -1.26 -6.61 9.67
CA ALA A 126 -0.93 -7.97 9.28
C ALA A 126 -2.17 -8.75 8.79
N MET A 127 -3.32 -8.56 9.44
CA MET A 127 -4.59 -9.12 8.99
C MET A 127 -5.03 -8.53 7.64
N VAL A 128 -5.06 -7.21 7.51
CA VAL A 128 -5.49 -6.53 6.27
C VAL A 128 -4.59 -6.91 5.10
N ALA A 129 -3.27 -6.82 5.28
CA ALA A 129 -2.27 -7.22 4.29
C ALA A 129 -2.41 -8.69 3.89
N GLY A 130 -2.58 -9.59 4.87
CA GLY A 130 -2.81 -11.01 4.63
C GLY A 130 -4.08 -11.28 3.81
N VAL A 131 -5.18 -10.57 4.09
CA VAL A 131 -6.43 -10.68 3.33
C VAL A 131 -6.28 -10.13 1.90
N ILE A 132 -5.61 -8.99 1.73
CA ILE A 132 -5.34 -8.40 0.41
C ILE A 132 -4.59 -9.39 -0.47
N VAL A 133 -3.53 -10.00 0.07
CA VAL A 133 -2.68 -10.98 -0.63
C VAL A 133 -3.47 -12.26 -0.89
N PHE A 134 -4.26 -12.74 0.07
CA PHE A 134 -5.12 -13.91 -0.12
C PHE A 134 -6.06 -13.71 -1.32
N ILE A 135 -6.77 -12.58 -1.39
CA ILE A 135 -7.70 -12.29 -2.49
C ILE A 135 -6.93 -12.14 -3.80
N ALA A 136 -5.85 -11.37 -3.81
CA ALA A 136 -5.08 -11.10 -5.03
C ALA A 136 -4.49 -12.41 -5.63
N VAL A 137 -3.91 -13.28 -4.79
CA VAL A 137 -3.35 -14.57 -5.23
C VAL A 137 -4.47 -15.52 -5.68
N PHE A 138 -5.61 -15.55 -4.99
CA PHE A 138 -6.75 -16.37 -5.42
C PHE A 138 -7.20 -15.99 -6.82
N ARG A 139 -7.32 -14.69 -7.11
CA ARG A 139 -7.73 -14.23 -8.45
C ARG A 139 -6.71 -14.58 -9.52
N ILE A 140 -5.42 -14.32 -9.27
CA ILE A 140 -4.35 -14.64 -10.22
C ILE A 140 -4.35 -16.12 -10.61
N LEU A 141 -4.64 -17.02 -9.67
CA LEU A 141 -4.58 -18.46 -9.91
C LEU A 141 -5.87 -19.06 -10.50
N TYR A 142 -7.04 -18.51 -10.16
CA TYR A 142 -8.32 -19.15 -10.47
C TYR A 142 -9.22 -18.35 -11.41
N GLU A 143 -8.96 -17.06 -11.63
CA GLU A 143 -9.75 -16.21 -12.53
C GLU A 143 -8.92 -15.86 -13.78
N LYS A 144 -9.57 -15.79 -14.94
CA LYS A 144 -8.92 -15.51 -16.24
C LYS A 144 -8.86 -14.02 -16.61
N GLU A 145 -9.25 -13.15 -15.69
CA GLU A 145 -9.27 -11.70 -15.90
C GLU A 145 -7.88 -11.07 -15.89
N PRO A 146 -7.70 -9.86 -16.42
CA PRO A 146 -6.46 -9.11 -16.22
C PRO A 146 -6.25 -8.83 -14.72
N HIS A 147 -5.01 -9.05 -14.25
CA HIS A 147 -4.65 -9.02 -12.82
C HIS A 147 -3.57 -7.97 -12.48
N GLY A 148 -3.41 -6.95 -13.32
CA GLY A 148 -2.38 -5.91 -13.12
C GLY A 148 -2.48 -5.23 -11.75
N VAL A 149 -3.70 -4.92 -11.31
CA VAL A 149 -3.95 -4.34 -9.99
C VAL A 149 -3.64 -5.34 -8.88
N CYS A 150 -4.00 -6.62 -9.03
CA CYS A 150 -3.66 -7.67 -8.07
C CYS A 150 -2.14 -7.82 -7.88
N TYR A 151 -1.36 -7.77 -8.97
CA TYR A 151 0.11 -7.80 -8.89
C TYR A 151 0.65 -6.57 -8.15
N CYS A 152 0.16 -5.37 -8.47
CA CYS A 152 0.58 -4.14 -7.79
C CYS A 152 0.27 -4.21 -6.29
N MET A 153 -0.92 -4.67 -5.89
CA MET A 153 -1.29 -4.81 -4.48
C MET A 153 -0.38 -5.78 -3.71
N ILE A 154 -0.06 -6.95 -4.29
CA ILE A 154 0.86 -7.91 -3.67
C ILE A 154 2.25 -7.29 -3.51
N VAL A 155 2.75 -6.64 -4.58
CA VAL A 155 4.07 -6.01 -4.55
C VAL A 155 4.12 -4.86 -3.54
N CYS A 156 3.08 -4.02 -3.44
CA CYS A 156 2.97 -3.00 -2.40
C CYS A 156 3.05 -3.59 -1.00
N VAL A 157 2.32 -4.68 -0.72
CA VAL A 157 2.35 -5.32 0.61
C VAL A 157 3.73 -5.91 0.91
N VAL A 158 4.37 -6.57 -0.06
CA VAL A 158 5.70 -7.15 0.13
C VAL A 158 6.75 -6.07 0.33
N LEU A 159 6.69 -4.98 -0.44
CA LEU A 159 7.61 -3.85 -0.30
C LEU A 159 7.42 -3.12 1.02
N GLU A 160 6.19 -2.97 1.53
CA GLU A 160 5.92 -2.39 2.85
C GLU A 160 6.58 -3.20 3.98
N VAL A 161 6.39 -4.52 3.96
CA VAL A 161 7.05 -5.43 4.93
C VAL A 161 8.57 -5.34 4.78
N ALA A 162 9.09 -5.32 3.55
CA ALA A 162 10.52 -5.23 3.28
C ALA A 162 11.12 -3.88 3.71
N LEU A 163 10.38 -2.79 3.56
CA LEU A 163 10.77 -1.44 3.97
C LEU A 163 11.00 -1.43 5.48
N TYR A 164 10.05 -1.96 6.24
CA TYR A 164 10.19 -2.03 7.69
C TYR A 164 11.34 -2.94 8.13
N VAL A 165 11.45 -4.13 7.53
CA VAL A 165 12.58 -5.03 7.82
C VAL A 165 13.91 -4.34 7.51
N SER A 166 14.02 -3.62 6.39
CA SER A 166 15.25 -2.90 6.03
C SER A 166 15.56 -1.74 6.97
N SER A 167 14.54 -1.06 7.50
CA SER A 167 14.68 -0.01 8.52
C SER A 167 15.30 -0.52 9.82
N ASN A 168 15.08 -1.79 10.18
CA ASN A 168 15.70 -2.40 11.37
C ASN A 168 17.21 -2.66 11.19
N PHE A 169 17.71 -2.75 9.96
CA PHE A 169 19.13 -3.03 9.70
C PHE A 169 19.92 -1.76 9.33
N ILE A 170 19.29 -0.78 8.68
CA ILE A 170 19.96 0.40 8.13
C ILE A 170 19.61 1.64 8.97
N HIS A 171 20.60 2.19 9.68
CA HIS A 171 20.42 3.37 10.54
C HIS A 171 21.15 4.61 10.02
N ASP A 172 21.90 4.49 8.92
CA ASP A 172 22.60 5.63 8.31
C ASP A 172 21.75 6.23 7.18
N TYR A 173 21.06 7.33 7.49
CA TYR A 173 20.16 8.03 6.56
C TYR A 173 20.86 9.17 5.78
N THR A 174 22.20 9.20 5.80
CA THR A 174 22.99 10.24 5.12
C THR A 174 23.30 9.92 3.65
N ARG A 175 23.17 8.64 3.25
CA ARG A 175 23.45 8.16 1.89
C ARG A 175 22.28 7.33 1.35
N PHE A 176 22.18 7.26 0.03
CA PHE A 176 21.24 6.37 -0.63
C PHE A 176 21.54 4.91 -0.27
N ASN A 177 20.51 4.17 0.12
CA ASN A 177 20.57 2.85 0.72
C ASN A 177 19.39 2.00 0.24
N LEU A 178 19.43 0.69 0.52
CA LEU A 178 18.37 -0.24 0.13
C LEU A 178 17.00 0.16 0.67
N TYR A 179 16.92 0.74 1.87
CA TYR A 179 15.69 1.27 2.46
C TYR A 179 15.02 2.29 1.53
N PHE A 180 15.77 3.30 1.08
CA PHE A 180 15.28 4.33 0.16
C PHE A 180 14.92 3.76 -1.22
N LEU A 181 15.65 2.75 -1.70
CA LEU A 181 15.27 2.07 -2.94
C LEU A 181 13.91 1.38 -2.80
N ILE A 182 13.69 0.67 -1.69
CA ILE A 182 12.42 -0.02 -1.42
C ILE A 182 11.28 1.01 -1.34
N ASP A 183 11.47 2.13 -0.64
CA ASP A 183 10.44 3.17 -0.50
C ASP A 183 10.10 3.83 -1.85
N PHE A 184 11.12 4.12 -2.65
CA PHE A 184 10.92 4.66 -4.00
C PHE A 184 10.14 3.69 -4.90
N VAL A 185 10.50 2.40 -4.87
CA VAL A 185 9.79 1.37 -5.64
C VAL A 185 8.36 1.19 -5.12
N LEU A 186 8.16 1.19 -3.81
CA LEU A 186 6.83 1.12 -3.19
C LEU A 186 5.94 2.28 -3.67
N THR A 187 6.48 3.50 -3.66
CA THR A 187 5.79 4.70 -4.12
C THR A 187 5.37 4.58 -5.58
N ILE A 188 6.27 4.10 -6.45
CA ILE A 188 5.96 3.89 -7.88
C ILE A 188 4.91 2.81 -8.06
N VAL A 189 5.04 1.66 -7.42
CA VAL A 189 4.08 0.54 -7.57
C VAL A 189 2.69 0.93 -7.06
N ASN A 190 2.64 1.72 -5.99
CA ASN A 190 1.37 2.24 -5.47
C ASN A 190 0.74 3.22 -6.48
N MET A 191 1.53 4.16 -7.03
CA MET A 191 1.07 5.05 -8.11
C MET A 191 0.58 4.28 -9.36
N LEU A 192 1.20 3.14 -9.69
CA LEU A 192 0.80 2.29 -10.82
C LEU A 192 -0.58 1.65 -10.65
N LEU A 193 -1.19 1.68 -9.46
CA LEU A 193 -2.55 1.19 -9.27
C LEU A 193 -3.55 1.95 -10.16
N LEU A 194 -3.35 3.25 -10.39
CA LEU A 194 -4.24 4.05 -11.25
C LEU A 194 -4.20 3.59 -12.71
N PRO A 195 -3.04 3.59 -13.41
CA PRO A 195 -2.99 3.12 -14.80
C PRO A 195 -3.38 1.65 -14.93
N CYS A 196 -3.05 0.78 -13.96
CA CYS A 196 -3.52 -0.59 -13.96
C CYS A 196 -5.05 -0.68 -13.86
N THR A 197 -5.67 0.13 -12.99
CA THR A 197 -7.13 0.23 -12.87
C THR A 197 -7.77 0.71 -14.18
N VAL A 198 -7.22 1.77 -14.79
CA VAL A 198 -7.72 2.30 -16.06
C VAL A 198 -7.63 1.24 -17.16
N TRP A 199 -6.52 0.51 -17.22
CA TRP A 199 -6.31 -0.54 -18.22
C TRP A 199 -7.28 -1.72 -18.03
N GLU A 200 -7.48 -2.18 -16.80
CA GLU A 200 -8.42 -3.27 -16.50
C GLU A 200 -9.88 -2.86 -16.78
N VAL A 201 -10.31 -1.69 -16.30
CA VAL A 201 -11.69 -1.20 -16.52
C VAL A 201 -11.96 -0.99 -18.01
N SER A 202 -10.99 -0.45 -18.76
CA SER A 202 -11.16 -0.23 -20.20
C SER A 202 -11.24 -1.53 -21.01
N ARG A 203 -10.70 -2.65 -20.51
CA ARG A 203 -10.83 -3.97 -21.18
C ARG A 203 -12.19 -4.60 -20.93
N ASP A 204 -12.79 -4.36 -19.77
CA ASP A 204 -14.14 -4.84 -19.46
C ASP A 204 -15.20 -4.12 -20.29
N ASP A 205 -15.00 -2.83 -20.61
CA ASP A 205 -15.92 -2.04 -21.45
C ASP A 205 -15.97 -2.52 -22.92
N VAL A 206 -15.06 -3.41 -23.35
CA VAL A 206 -14.91 -3.86 -24.76
C VAL A 206 -15.63 -5.20 -25.03
N TYR A 207 -16.16 -5.88 -24.00
CA TYR A 207 -16.89 -7.15 -24.12
C TYR A 207 -18.35 -7.02 -23.68
#